data_AF-A0AB36WPE2-F1
#
_entry.id   AF-A0AB36WPE2-F1
#
_cell.length_a   1.000
_cell.length_b   1.000
_cell.length_c   1.000
_cell.angle_alpha   90.00
_cell.angle_beta   90.00
_cell.angle_gamma   90.00
#
_symmetry.space_group_name_H-M   'P 1'
#
loop_
_entity.id
_entity.type
_entity.pdbx_description
1 polymer ?
#
loop_
_entity_poly.entity_id
_entity_poly.type
_entity_poly.pdbx_seq_one_letter_code
_entity_poly.pdbx_strand_id
1 'polypeptide(L)'
;MVDGQLTRLPDNQHYPFDQGSMEYHNSQYLRTMSDLYIKSIRSGTKRIEDYFKELDKMSVTDAKSLLYTYNILLNKSWENINYDNDDYKNLLIKELKTWSSPIDKFNELLDVRATKVLPKSYLDWFKNDLRCSLFITNLIYNVFKNSAFKGKDELITAITSFLPYNIIYFNSHVNNEFGYFNRVQIIDDWKVSNLLSIKSTYLKGRTPDKELKWLDVANHNQIEWVYSYIDNDKDQPIILKDVFFPETFEEKYELVLAHLDTLSNIESPNIGTEKNKGYSERSYMLYKMRKAWDGRKNYSSKNEEGDGIIKIYKKNQTKLEKLIAFSGFTAQKMINNSIEQMYDQLIKDDTEAVDKSLS
;
A
#
# COMPACT_ATOMS: atom_id res chain seq x y z
N MET A 1 21.10 -61.27 -39.38
CA MET A 1 22.17 -61.19 -40.39
C MET A 1 21.72 -60.14 -41.39
N VAL A 2 22.29 -58.95 -41.28
CA VAL A 2 22.05 -57.85 -42.23
C VAL A 2 23.34 -57.77 -43.03
N ASP A 3 23.25 -58.12 -44.31
CA ASP A 3 24.38 -58.13 -45.24
C ASP A 3 25.10 -56.79 -45.22
N GLY A 4 26.38 -56.83 -44.84
CA GLY A 4 27.28 -55.69 -44.95
C GLY A 4 27.41 -55.32 -46.42
N GLN A 5 26.78 -54.22 -46.82
CA GLN A 5 27.07 -53.56 -48.08
C GLN A 5 28.51 -53.02 -48.01
N LEU A 6 29.45 -53.86 -48.44
CA LEU A 6 30.76 -53.42 -48.94
C LEU A 6 30.49 -52.51 -50.13
N THR A 7 30.65 -51.20 -49.91
CA THR A 7 30.68 -50.19 -50.96
C THR A 7 31.86 -50.50 -51.88
N ARG A 8 31.63 -51.28 -52.95
CA ARG A 8 32.62 -51.42 -54.03
C ARG A 8 32.66 -50.11 -54.81
N LEU A 9 33.80 -49.45 -54.78
CA LEU A 9 34.05 -48.24 -55.56
C LEU A 9 34.26 -48.59 -57.05
N PRO A 10 33.94 -47.67 -57.99
CA PRO A 10 34.00 -47.93 -59.42
C PRO A 10 35.45 -48.12 -59.92
N ASP A 11 35.69 -49.13 -60.76
CA ASP A 11 37.00 -49.59 -61.25
C ASP A 11 37.77 -48.61 -62.16
N ASN A 12 37.41 -47.32 -62.25
CA ASN A 12 37.89 -46.47 -63.33
C ASN A 12 38.30 -45.05 -62.94
N GLN A 13 38.99 -44.91 -61.80
CA GLN A 13 39.76 -43.71 -61.51
C GLN A 13 41.13 -44.10 -60.95
N HIS A 14 42.20 -43.63 -61.59
CA HIS A 14 43.56 -43.64 -61.03
C HIS A 14 43.59 -42.79 -59.77
N TYR A 15 43.08 -43.34 -58.66
CA TYR A 15 43.37 -42.83 -57.34
C TYR A 15 44.80 -43.26 -56.98
N PRO A 16 45.66 -42.35 -56.48
CA PRO A 16 47.05 -42.67 -56.15
C PRO A 16 47.20 -43.58 -54.91
N PHE A 17 46.09 -44.12 -54.39
CA PHE A 17 46.03 -44.92 -53.17
C PHE A 17 45.29 -46.23 -53.47
N ASP A 18 45.86 -47.36 -53.04
CA ASP A 18 45.17 -48.65 -53.08
C ASP A 18 43.97 -48.66 -52.10
N GLN A 19 43.09 -49.65 -52.26
CA GLN A 19 41.87 -49.77 -51.43
C GLN A 19 42.18 -49.80 -49.92
N GLY A 20 43.24 -50.50 -49.50
CA GLY A 20 43.65 -50.56 -48.09
C GLY A 20 44.13 -49.20 -47.58
N SER A 21 44.86 -48.45 -48.40
CA SER A 21 45.24 -47.07 -48.11
C SER A 21 44.01 -46.16 -47.97
N MET A 22 43.00 -46.29 -48.84
CA MET A 22 41.75 -45.54 -48.73
C MET A 22 40.96 -45.87 -47.45
N GLU A 23 40.83 -47.16 -47.12
CA GLU A 23 40.19 -47.63 -45.88
C GLU A 23 40.92 -47.11 -44.63
N TYR A 24 42.25 -47.15 -44.64
CA TYR A 24 43.09 -46.60 -43.57
C TYR A 24 42.90 -45.09 -43.41
N HIS A 25 42.96 -44.31 -44.51
CA HIS A 25 42.76 -42.86 -44.46
C HIS A 25 41.37 -42.48 -43.95
N ASN A 26 40.32 -43.19 -44.39
CA ASN A 26 38.96 -42.98 -43.89
C ASN A 26 38.86 -43.31 -42.38
N SER A 27 39.50 -44.39 -41.92
CA SER A 27 39.56 -44.73 -40.49
C SER A 27 40.27 -43.66 -39.66
N GLN A 28 41.42 -43.15 -40.13
CA GLN A 28 42.15 -42.07 -39.45
C GLN A 28 41.35 -40.76 -39.42
N TYR A 29 40.66 -40.43 -40.52
CA TYR A 29 39.77 -39.27 -40.59
C TYR A 29 38.64 -39.38 -39.57
N LEU A 30 37.90 -40.50 -39.57
CA LEU A 30 36.80 -40.73 -38.63
C LEU A 30 37.28 -40.72 -37.18
N ARG A 31 38.45 -41.31 -36.89
CA ARG A 31 39.07 -41.27 -35.56
C ARG A 31 39.37 -39.83 -35.14
N THR A 32 40.02 -39.06 -36.01
CA THR A 32 40.36 -37.65 -35.72
C THR A 32 39.12 -36.81 -35.48
N MET A 33 38.09 -36.97 -36.32
CA MET A 33 36.81 -36.27 -36.16
C MET A 33 36.10 -36.67 -34.86
N SER A 34 36.14 -37.95 -34.50
CA SER A 34 35.58 -38.45 -33.24
C SER A 34 36.34 -37.90 -32.02
N ASP A 35 37.67 -37.87 -32.07
CA ASP A 35 38.50 -37.33 -30.99
C ASP A 35 38.28 -35.82 -30.80
N LEU A 36 38.17 -35.06 -31.90
CA LEU A 36 37.83 -33.64 -31.86
C LEU A 36 36.43 -33.41 -31.29
N TYR A 37 35.46 -34.23 -31.70
CA TYR A 37 34.10 -34.18 -31.16
C TYR A 37 34.08 -34.47 -29.66
N ILE A 38 34.71 -35.56 -29.20
CA ILE A 38 34.80 -35.93 -27.78
C ILE A 38 35.49 -34.82 -26.98
N LYS A 39 36.58 -34.23 -27.50
CA LYS A 39 37.27 -33.12 -26.85
C LYS A 39 36.36 -31.89 -26.72
N SER A 40 35.60 -31.57 -27.75
CA SER A 40 34.61 -30.48 -27.73
C SER A 40 33.53 -30.73 -26.68
N ILE A 41 32.94 -31.93 -26.64
CA ILE A 41 31.93 -32.31 -25.65
C ILE A 41 32.49 -32.20 -24.22
N ARG A 42 33.68 -32.77 -23.96
CA ARG A 42 34.33 -32.69 -22.63
C ARG A 42 34.60 -31.24 -22.21
N SER A 43 35.06 -30.41 -23.13
CA SER A 43 35.28 -28.98 -22.85
C SER A 43 33.96 -28.27 -22.53
N GLY A 44 32.89 -28.60 -23.24
CA GLY A 44 31.54 -28.07 -22.99
C GLY A 44 31.02 -28.48 -21.61
N THR A 45 31.12 -29.77 -21.26
CA THR A 45 30.73 -30.28 -19.94
C THR A 45 31.47 -29.56 -18.81
N LYS A 46 32.80 -29.45 -18.92
CA LYS A 46 33.61 -28.74 -17.92
C LYS A 46 33.20 -27.28 -17.77
N ARG A 47 32.94 -26.59 -18.88
CA ARG A 47 32.48 -25.19 -18.85
C ARG A 47 31.14 -25.04 -18.10
N ILE A 48 30.22 -25.97 -18.28
CA ILE A 48 28.91 -25.97 -17.58
C ILE A 48 29.09 -26.27 -16.09
N GLU A 49 29.93 -27.25 -15.74
CA GLU A 49 30.24 -27.56 -14.33
C GLU A 49 30.88 -26.37 -13.61
N ASP A 50 31.88 -25.75 -14.23
CA ASP A 50 32.56 -24.59 -13.66
C ASP A 50 31.59 -23.40 -13.54
N TYR A 51 30.69 -23.21 -14.50
CA TYR A 51 29.62 -22.21 -14.40
C TYR A 51 28.71 -22.41 -13.18
N PHE A 52 28.24 -23.64 -12.91
CA PHE A 52 27.40 -23.89 -11.73
C PHE A 52 28.15 -23.72 -10.41
N LYS A 53 29.46 -24.06 -10.36
CA LYS A 53 30.30 -23.76 -9.18
C LYS A 53 30.44 -22.27 -8.92
N GLU A 54 30.47 -21.44 -9.97
CA GLU A 54 30.47 -19.99 -9.80
C GLU A 54 29.09 -19.46 -9.36
N LEU A 55 27.99 -20.01 -9.89
CA LEU A 55 26.64 -19.68 -9.42
C LEU A 55 26.44 -20.00 -7.93
N ASP A 56 27.10 -21.05 -7.41
CA ASP A 56 27.06 -21.39 -5.99
C ASP A 56 27.64 -20.29 -5.09
N LYS A 57 28.43 -19.35 -5.63
CA LYS A 57 28.97 -18.20 -4.89
C LYS A 57 28.05 -16.98 -4.90
N MET A 58 26.94 -17.03 -5.64
CA MET A 58 25.98 -15.92 -5.74
C MET A 58 25.35 -15.56 -4.39
N SER A 59 25.05 -14.28 -4.19
CA SER A 59 24.32 -13.82 -3.02
C SER A 59 22.88 -14.36 -3.02
N VAL A 60 22.32 -14.61 -1.83
CA VAL A 60 20.90 -15.01 -1.68
C VAL A 60 19.98 -13.97 -2.31
N THR A 61 20.30 -12.68 -2.17
CA THR A 61 19.54 -11.57 -2.74
C THR A 61 19.48 -11.62 -4.26
N ASP A 62 20.61 -11.90 -4.92
CA ASP A 62 20.65 -12.02 -6.38
C ASP A 62 19.94 -13.27 -6.87
N ALA A 63 20.13 -14.41 -6.17
CA ALA A 63 19.44 -15.65 -6.49
C ALA A 63 17.91 -15.47 -6.39
N LYS A 64 17.42 -14.86 -5.29
CA LYS A 64 16.01 -14.51 -5.11
C LYS A 64 15.51 -13.60 -6.24
N SER A 65 16.28 -12.57 -6.59
CA SER A 65 15.88 -11.63 -7.64
C SER A 65 15.77 -12.30 -9.02
N LEU A 66 16.70 -13.17 -9.36
CA LEU A 66 16.69 -13.91 -10.63
C LEU A 66 15.60 -14.98 -10.67
N LEU A 67 15.36 -15.70 -9.56
CA LEU A 67 14.27 -16.66 -9.46
C LEU A 67 12.91 -15.97 -9.63
N TYR A 68 12.71 -14.81 -9.00
CA TYR A 68 11.48 -14.03 -9.15
C TYR A 68 11.32 -13.53 -10.60
N THR A 69 12.42 -13.12 -11.24
CA THR A 69 12.44 -12.74 -12.65
C THR A 69 12.03 -13.91 -13.55
N TYR A 70 12.54 -15.11 -13.28
CA TYR A 70 12.18 -16.34 -13.98
C TYR A 70 10.68 -16.63 -13.85
N ASN A 71 10.13 -16.56 -12.64
CA ASN A 71 8.70 -16.79 -12.40
C ASN A 71 7.80 -15.79 -13.14
N ILE A 72 8.21 -14.52 -13.24
CA ILE A 72 7.47 -13.50 -14.01
C ILE A 72 7.43 -13.87 -15.49
N LEU A 73 8.54 -14.34 -16.07
CA LEU A 73 8.58 -14.77 -17.47
C LEU A 73 7.61 -15.91 -17.75
N LEU A 74 7.39 -16.78 -16.77
CA LEU A 74 6.44 -17.89 -16.87
C LEU A 74 5.01 -17.52 -16.46
N ASN A 75 4.73 -16.25 -16.18
CA ASN A 75 3.45 -15.77 -15.65
C ASN A 75 3.03 -16.49 -14.34
N LYS A 76 4.03 -16.83 -13.53
CA LYS A 76 3.92 -17.52 -12.23
C LYS A 76 4.36 -16.60 -11.08
N SER A 77 4.12 -15.30 -11.18
CA SER A 77 4.54 -14.34 -10.15
C SER A 77 3.94 -14.63 -8.77
N TRP A 78 2.83 -15.37 -8.71
CA TRP A 78 2.22 -15.87 -7.47
C TRP A 78 3.07 -16.94 -6.75
N GLU A 79 4.02 -17.60 -7.43
CA GLU A 79 4.98 -18.56 -6.86
C GLU A 79 6.19 -17.88 -6.17
N ASN A 80 6.22 -16.53 -6.13
CA ASN A 80 7.24 -15.73 -5.45
C ASN A 80 7.04 -15.76 -3.92
N ILE A 81 7.18 -16.95 -3.34
CA ILE A 81 7.02 -17.25 -1.92
C ILE A 81 8.33 -16.92 -1.19
N ASN A 82 8.23 -16.57 0.10
CA ASN A 82 9.39 -16.47 0.96
C ASN A 82 9.91 -17.88 1.30
N TYR A 83 10.83 -18.39 0.49
CA TYR A 83 11.62 -19.57 0.80
C TYR A 83 12.69 -19.26 1.85
N ASP A 84 13.26 -20.30 2.47
CA ASP A 84 14.46 -20.18 3.28
C ASP A 84 15.62 -19.65 2.43
N ASN A 85 16.55 -18.92 3.06
CA ASN A 85 17.61 -18.21 2.35
C ASN A 85 18.46 -19.14 1.45
N ASP A 86 18.69 -20.38 1.89
CA ASP A 86 19.49 -21.36 1.15
C ASP A 86 18.74 -21.96 -0.06
N ASP A 87 17.40 -21.91 -0.06
CA ASP A 87 16.57 -22.54 -1.09
C ASP A 87 16.55 -21.75 -2.40
N TYR A 88 16.60 -20.41 -2.36
CA TYR A 88 16.52 -19.59 -3.58
C TYR A 88 17.60 -19.95 -4.60
N LYS A 89 18.83 -20.20 -4.11
CA LYS A 89 19.96 -20.59 -4.94
C LYS A 89 19.76 -21.99 -5.53
N ASN A 90 19.38 -22.94 -4.69
CA ASN A 90 19.15 -24.33 -5.10
C ASN A 90 18.03 -24.44 -6.13
N LEU A 91 16.93 -23.70 -5.93
CA LEU A 91 15.80 -23.61 -6.86
C LEU A 91 16.23 -22.98 -8.19
N LEU A 92 16.92 -21.84 -8.16
CA LEU A 92 17.41 -21.20 -9.38
C LEU A 92 18.32 -22.13 -10.18
N ILE A 93 19.28 -22.80 -9.52
CA ILE A 93 20.19 -23.75 -10.17
C ILE A 93 19.42 -24.95 -10.75
N LYS A 94 18.43 -25.46 -10.01
CA LYS A 94 17.58 -26.56 -10.47
C LYS A 94 16.82 -26.15 -11.74
N GLU A 95 16.22 -24.98 -11.77
CA GLU A 95 15.52 -24.46 -12.96
C GLU A 95 16.48 -24.22 -14.13
N LEU A 96 17.66 -23.65 -13.91
CA LEU A 96 18.64 -23.44 -14.98
C LEU A 96 19.11 -24.77 -15.61
N LYS A 97 19.23 -25.84 -14.81
CA LYS A 97 19.60 -27.18 -15.30
C LYS A 97 18.56 -27.83 -16.22
N THR A 98 17.31 -27.37 -16.22
CA THR A 98 16.28 -27.92 -17.13
C THR A 98 16.41 -27.40 -18.56
N TRP A 99 17.22 -26.37 -18.80
CA TRP A 99 17.42 -25.77 -20.12
C TRP A 99 18.61 -26.40 -20.84
N SER A 100 18.49 -26.53 -22.16
CA SER A 100 19.56 -27.03 -23.03
C SER A 100 20.82 -26.15 -23.00
N SER A 101 20.65 -24.85 -22.74
CA SER A 101 21.75 -23.90 -22.51
C SER A 101 21.50 -23.08 -21.24
N PRO A 102 21.99 -23.55 -20.07
CA PRO A 102 21.80 -22.84 -18.79
C PRO A 102 22.40 -21.44 -18.77
N ILE A 103 23.56 -21.25 -19.44
CA ILE A 103 24.27 -19.97 -19.49
C ILE A 103 23.46 -18.94 -20.29
N ASP A 104 22.93 -19.34 -21.46
CA ASP A 104 22.12 -18.43 -22.27
C ASP A 104 20.82 -18.07 -21.54
N LYS A 105 20.20 -19.05 -20.86
CA LYS A 105 19.00 -18.78 -20.07
C LYS A 105 19.27 -17.81 -18.92
N PHE A 106 20.42 -17.94 -18.26
CA PHE A 106 20.82 -17.01 -17.21
C PHE A 106 21.05 -15.59 -17.74
N ASN A 107 21.69 -15.44 -18.90
CA ASN A 107 21.87 -14.14 -19.54
C ASN A 107 20.51 -13.53 -19.92
N GLU A 108 19.57 -14.32 -20.43
CA GLU A 108 18.19 -13.87 -20.68
C GLU A 108 17.54 -13.35 -19.39
N LEU A 109 17.72 -14.03 -18.25
CA LEU A 109 17.20 -13.56 -16.96
C LEU A 109 17.82 -12.22 -16.53
N LEU A 110 19.12 -12.01 -16.77
CA LEU A 110 19.78 -10.74 -16.49
C LEU A 110 19.21 -9.61 -17.37
N ASP A 111 19.02 -9.86 -18.66
CA ASP A 111 18.45 -8.90 -19.59
C ASP A 111 17.00 -8.53 -19.23
N VAL A 112 16.20 -9.53 -18.88
CA VAL A 112 14.82 -9.34 -18.43
C VAL A 112 14.78 -8.56 -17.12
N ARG A 113 15.67 -8.87 -16.16
CA ARG A 113 15.78 -8.10 -14.92
C ARG A 113 16.11 -6.64 -15.22
N ALA A 114 17.09 -6.36 -16.08
CA ALA A 114 17.49 -5.00 -16.41
C ALA A 114 16.38 -4.19 -17.11
N THR A 115 15.56 -4.85 -17.93
CA THR A 115 14.54 -4.20 -18.77
C THR A 115 13.15 -4.15 -18.14
N LYS A 116 12.79 -5.11 -17.27
CA LYS A 116 11.42 -5.27 -16.74
C LYS A 116 11.29 -5.15 -15.22
N VAL A 117 12.38 -5.27 -14.45
CA VAL A 117 12.33 -5.16 -12.99
C VAL A 117 12.63 -3.72 -12.58
N LEU A 118 11.77 -3.14 -11.75
CA LEU A 118 11.96 -1.79 -11.21
C LEU A 118 13.09 -1.80 -10.17
N PRO A 119 14.12 -0.95 -10.30
CA PRO A 119 15.19 -0.87 -9.32
C PRO A 119 14.68 -0.43 -7.94
N LYS A 120 15.17 -1.06 -6.87
CA LYS A 120 14.72 -0.80 -5.49
C LYS A 120 14.89 0.65 -5.03
N SER A 121 15.86 1.39 -5.60
CA SER A 121 16.08 2.81 -5.31
C SER A 121 14.85 3.69 -5.64
N TYR A 122 14.01 3.26 -6.59
CA TYR A 122 12.76 3.97 -6.90
C TYR A 122 11.68 3.81 -5.83
N LEU A 123 11.90 2.95 -4.82
CA LEU A 123 11.00 2.78 -3.69
C LEU A 123 11.38 3.68 -2.49
N ASP A 124 12.57 4.28 -2.50
CA ASP A 124 13.14 4.97 -1.34
C ASP A 124 12.29 6.15 -0.84
N TRP A 125 11.50 6.75 -1.72
CA TRP A 125 10.66 7.90 -1.39
C TRP A 125 9.38 7.54 -0.62
N PHE A 126 8.99 6.26 -0.57
CA PHE A 126 7.79 5.81 0.14
C PHE A 126 8.00 4.62 1.07
N LYS A 127 9.05 3.80 0.90
CA LYS A 127 9.25 2.54 1.64
C LYS A 127 9.33 2.68 3.16
N ASN A 128 9.53 3.89 3.69
CA ASN A 128 9.58 4.17 5.12
C ASN A 128 8.44 5.11 5.59
N ASP A 129 7.57 5.57 4.67
CA ASP A 129 6.45 6.48 4.92
C ASP A 129 5.14 5.70 4.74
N LEU A 130 4.41 5.48 5.84
CA LEU A 130 3.16 4.72 5.82
C LEU A 130 2.07 5.43 5.01
N ARG A 131 1.85 6.73 5.21
CA ARG A 131 0.82 7.50 4.47
C ARG A 131 1.09 7.47 2.97
N CYS A 132 2.34 7.55 2.56
CA CYS A 132 2.72 7.40 1.16
C CYS A 132 2.46 5.98 0.64
N SER A 133 2.83 4.96 1.42
CA SER A 133 2.60 3.56 1.07
C SER A 133 1.11 3.22 0.96
N LEU A 134 0.27 3.75 1.85
CA LEU A 134 -1.19 3.64 1.81
C LEU A 134 -1.76 4.31 0.55
N PHE A 135 -1.30 5.52 0.24
CA PHE A 135 -1.69 6.22 -0.99
C PHE A 135 -1.39 5.37 -2.23
N ILE A 136 -0.15 4.88 -2.39
CA ILE A 136 0.25 4.05 -3.54
C ILE A 136 -0.57 2.76 -3.60
N THR A 137 -0.76 2.09 -2.46
CA THR A 137 -1.53 0.84 -2.40
C THR A 137 -2.97 1.07 -2.82
N ASN A 138 -3.57 2.21 -2.44
CA ASN A 138 -4.93 2.56 -2.86
C ASN A 138 -5.04 2.74 -4.38
N LEU A 139 -4.01 3.28 -5.04
CA LEU A 139 -4.03 3.43 -6.51
C LEU A 139 -4.13 2.09 -7.24
N ILE A 140 -3.74 0.99 -6.58
CA ILE A 140 -3.89 -0.38 -7.08
C ILE A 140 -4.76 -1.24 -6.16
N TYR A 141 -5.76 -0.62 -5.51
CA TYR A 141 -6.69 -1.32 -4.62
C TYR A 141 -7.25 -2.62 -5.22
N ASN A 142 -7.59 -2.62 -6.51
CA ASN A 142 -8.12 -3.79 -7.21
C ASN A 142 -7.19 -5.02 -7.18
N VAL A 143 -5.87 -4.81 -7.07
CA VAL A 143 -4.87 -5.87 -6.95
C VAL A 143 -4.90 -6.49 -5.54
N PHE A 144 -5.10 -5.65 -4.52
CA PHE A 144 -5.04 -6.05 -3.11
C PHE A 144 -6.40 -6.18 -2.44
N LYS A 145 -7.50 -6.06 -3.18
CA LYS A 145 -8.88 -6.09 -2.65
C LYS A 145 -9.22 -7.34 -1.82
N ASN A 146 -8.51 -8.45 -2.06
CA ASN A 146 -8.70 -9.73 -1.38
C ASN A 146 -7.55 -10.02 -0.38
N SER A 147 -6.70 -9.04 -0.13
CA SER A 147 -5.61 -9.12 0.84
C SER A 147 -6.03 -8.45 2.14
N ALA A 148 -5.44 -8.87 3.25
CA ALA A 148 -5.58 -8.23 4.55
C ALA A 148 -4.17 -7.97 5.09
N PHE A 149 -3.84 -6.70 5.29
CA PHE A 149 -2.56 -6.26 5.84
C PHE A 149 -2.80 -5.74 7.25
N LYS A 150 -2.16 -6.38 8.23
CA LYS A 150 -2.19 -5.97 9.63
C LYS A 150 -1.01 -5.06 9.92
N GLY A 151 -1.30 -3.80 10.19
CA GLY A 151 -0.30 -2.80 10.54
C GLY A 151 0.67 -2.42 9.42
N LYS A 152 1.52 -1.45 9.73
CA LYS A 152 2.46 -0.82 8.80
C LYS A 152 3.40 -1.81 8.11
N ASP A 153 3.98 -2.73 8.87
CA ASP A 153 5.09 -3.55 8.38
C ASP A 153 4.63 -4.54 7.30
N GLU A 154 3.45 -5.16 7.46
CA GLU A 154 2.88 -6.06 6.45
C GLU A 154 2.56 -5.31 5.15
N LEU A 155 1.88 -4.16 5.24
CA LEU A 155 1.51 -3.35 4.09
C LEU A 155 2.76 -2.89 3.32
N ILE A 156 3.73 -2.29 4.01
CA ILE A 156 4.96 -1.78 3.40
C ILE A 156 5.74 -2.93 2.76
N THR A 157 5.86 -4.06 3.44
CA THR A 157 6.54 -5.25 2.89
C THR A 157 5.85 -5.75 1.63
N ALA A 158 4.51 -5.81 1.63
CA ALA A 158 3.73 -6.25 0.49
C ALA A 158 3.93 -5.34 -0.73
N ILE A 159 3.75 -4.03 -0.59
CA ILE A 159 3.87 -3.10 -1.72
C ILE A 159 5.31 -2.98 -2.23
N THR A 160 6.31 -2.99 -1.33
CA THR A 160 7.73 -2.91 -1.71
C THR A 160 8.27 -4.21 -2.31
N SER A 161 7.65 -5.35 -2.02
CA SER A 161 7.95 -6.63 -2.67
C SER A 161 7.20 -6.78 -4.00
N PHE A 162 5.98 -6.24 -4.10
CA PHE A 162 5.15 -6.33 -5.29
C PHE A 162 5.68 -5.47 -6.45
N LEU A 163 5.95 -4.17 -6.20
CA LEU A 163 6.25 -3.19 -7.24
C LEU A 163 7.47 -3.52 -8.12
N PRO A 164 8.63 -3.94 -7.57
CA PRO A 164 9.80 -4.31 -8.37
C PRO A 164 9.49 -5.26 -9.53
N TYR A 165 8.63 -6.23 -9.26
CA TYR A 165 8.38 -7.38 -10.12
C TYR A 165 7.08 -7.26 -10.92
N ASN A 166 6.19 -6.34 -10.54
CA ASN A 166 4.88 -6.16 -11.16
C ASN A 166 4.67 -4.75 -11.70
N ILE A 167 5.75 -4.03 -12.02
CA ILE A 167 5.69 -2.65 -12.49
C ILE A 167 4.91 -2.49 -13.81
N ILE A 168 4.92 -3.51 -14.68
CA ILE A 168 4.08 -3.56 -15.88
C ILE A 168 2.60 -3.52 -15.48
N TYR A 169 2.19 -4.43 -14.60
CA TYR A 169 0.82 -4.52 -14.12
C TYR A 169 0.39 -3.25 -13.41
N PHE A 170 1.24 -2.69 -12.54
CA PHE A 170 1.03 -1.40 -11.90
C PHE A 170 0.79 -0.30 -12.94
N ASN A 171 1.67 -0.19 -13.95
CA ASN A 171 1.55 0.84 -14.98
C ASN A 171 0.26 0.71 -15.83
N SER A 172 -0.26 -0.50 -16.00
CA SER A 172 -1.49 -0.75 -16.76
C SER A 172 -2.78 -0.65 -15.94
N HIS A 173 -2.73 -0.81 -14.61
CA HIS A 173 -3.92 -0.92 -13.76
C HIS A 173 -4.02 0.16 -12.68
N VAL A 174 -3.04 1.06 -12.57
CA VAL A 174 -3.09 2.15 -11.60
C VAL A 174 -4.28 3.06 -11.90
N ASN A 175 -5.06 3.37 -10.87
CA ASN A 175 -6.09 4.39 -10.95
C ASN A 175 -5.44 5.77 -10.79
N ASN A 176 -5.34 6.52 -11.88
CA ASN A 176 -4.83 7.90 -11.90
C ASN A 176 -5.96 8.97 -11.96
N GLU A 177 -7.20 8.61 -11.63
CA GLU A 177 -8.38 9.49 -11.78
C GLU A 177 -8.53 10.56 -10.70
N PHE A 178 -7.55 10.71 -9.80
CA PHE A 178 -7.58 11.80 -8.82
C PHE A 178 -7.25 13.13 -9.51
N GLY A 179 -8.20 14.07 -9.47
CA GLY A 179 -8.36 15.20 -10.40
C GLY A 179 -7.20 16.19 -10.56
N TYR A 180 -6.05 16.00 -9.91
CA TYR A 180 -4.84 16.81 -10.00
C TYR A 180 -3.61 16.02 -10.49
N PHE A 181 -3.83 14.85 -11.09
CA PHE A 181 -2.75 14.04 -11.67
C PHE A 181 -2.03 14.75 -12.81
N ASN A 182 -0.70 14.75 -12.74
CA ASN A 182 0.15 15.33 -13.79
C ASN A 182 1.13 14.27 -14.32
N ARG A 183 0.97 13.92 -15.60
CA ARG A 183 1.82 12.93 -16.27
C ARG A 183 3.19 13.53 -16.56
N VAL A 184 4.23 12.91 -16.00
CA VAL A 184 5.63 13.22 -16.32
C VAL A 184 6.03 12.43 -17.56
N GLN A 185 6.43 13.13 -18.63
CA GLN A 185 7.05 12.48 -19.78
C GLN A 185 8.45 12.02 -19.39
N ILE A 186 8.69 10.70 -19.47
CA ILE A 186 10.03 10.11 -19.35
C ILE A 186 10.30 9.39 -20.65
N ILE A 187 11.33 9.82 -21.36
CA ILE A 187 11.63 9.39 -22.73
C ILE A 187 12.31 8.02 -22.73
N ASP A 188 13.10 7.70 -21.70
CA ASP A 188 14.06 6.60 -21.79
C ASP A 188 13.76 5.36 -20.93
N ASP A 189 12.88 5.44 -19.91
CA ASP A 189 12.60 4.29 -19.06
C ASP A 189 11.13 4.17 -18.64
N TRP A 190 10.40 3.38 -19.43
CA TRP A 190 8.96 3.17 -19.25
C TRP A 190 8.63 2.55 -17.89
N LYS A 191 9.55 1.76 -17.29
CA LYS A 191 9.28 1.09 -16.01
C LYS A 191 9.23 2.08 -14.84
N VAL A 192 9.85 3.25 -14.95
CA VAL A 192 9.86 4.27 -13.87
C VAL A 192 8.92 5.44 -14.13
N SER A 193 8.52 5.68 -15.38
CA SER A 193 7.76 6.87 -15.82
C SER A 193 6.50 7.14 -15.00
N ASN A 194 5.65 6.14 -14.85
CA ASN A 194 4.38 6.31 -14.18
C ASN A 194 4.57 6.48 -12.65
N LEU A 195 5.45 5.69 -12.04
CA LEU A 195 5.77 5.82 -10.62
C LEU A 195 6.34 7.20 -10.28
N LEU A 196 7.18 7.77 -11.16
CA LEU A 196 7.69 9.13 -11.00
C LEU A 196 6.60 10.20 -11.22
N SER A 197 5.64 9.96 -12.10
CA SER A 197 4.46 10.82 -12.26
C SER A 197 3.60 10.84 -10.99
N ILE A 198 3.40 9.66 -10.41
CA ILE A 198 2.68 9.48 -9.13
C ILE A 198 3.44 10.15 -7.99
N LYS A 199 4.77 9.97 -7.90
CA LYS A 199 5.62 10.66 -6.93
C LYS A 199 5.47 12.17 -7.02
N SER A 200 5.58 12.74 -8.23
CA SER A 200 5.43 14.18 -8.47
C SER A 200 4.05 14.67 -8.05
N THR A 201 3.00 13.92 -8.43
CA THR A 201 1.62 14.26 -8.08
C THR A 201 1.39 14.19 -6.58
N TYR A 202 1.88 13.13 -5.92
CA TYR A 202 1.78 12.96 -4.48
C TYR A 202 2.49 14.09 -3.74
N LEU A 203 3.75 14.38 -4.06
CA LEU A 203 4.52 15.41 -3.36
C LEU A 203 3.93 16.83 -3.54
N LYS A 204 3.33 17.12 -4.70
CA LYS A 204 2.66 18.41 -4.97
C LYS A 204 1.25 18.47 -4.39
N GLY A 205 0.58 17.32 -4.32
CA GLY A 205 -0.82 17.19 -3.92
C GLY A 205 -1.03 16.80 -2.47
N ARG A 206 0.02 16.43 -1.72
CA ARG A 206 -0.04 16.05 -0.30
C ARG A 206 -0.70 17.16 0.51
N THR A 207 -1.66 16.79 1.35
CA THR A 207 -2.42 17.73 2.16
C THR A 207 -1.48 18.50 3.09
N PRO A 208 -1.41 19.84 2.99
CA PRO A 208 -0.47 20.65 3.76
C PRO A 208 -0.79 20.66 5.27
N ASP A 209 0.24 20.68 6.11
CA ASP A 209 0.08 20.71 7.57
C ASP A 209 -0.82 21.85 8.06
N LYS A 210 -0.77 23.01 7.39
CA LYS A 210 -1.63 24.17 7.70
C LYS A 210 -3.13 23.83 7.67
N GLU A 211 -3.56 22.94 6.78
CA GLU A 211 -4.96 22.50 6.65
C GLU A 211 -5.29 21.41 7.67
N LEU A 212 -4.28 20.70 8.17
CA LEU A 212 -4.41 19.63 9.15
C LEU A 212 -4.27 20.11 10.60
N LYS A 213 -3.86 21.36 10.86
CA LYS A 213 -3.62 21.93 12.21
C LYS A 213 -4.72 21.72 13.25
N TRP A 214 -5.96 21.50 12.81
CA TRP A 214 -7.09 21.28 13.71
C TRP A 214 -7.20 19.82 14.20
N LEU A 215 -6.53 18.88 13.52
CA LEU A 215 -6.37 17.49 13.92
C LEU A 215 -5.18 17.37 14.86
N ASP A 216 -5.47 17.17 16.14
CA ASP A 216 -4.44 16.96 17.15
C ASP A 216 -4.04 15.48 17.17
N VAL A 217 -2.80 15.20 16.77
CA VAL A 217 -2.23 13.84 16.72
C VAL A 217 -2.17 13.20 18.10
N ALA A 218 -2.00 14.00 19.16
CA ALA A 218 -1.99 13.51 20.53
C ALA A 218 -3.41 13.22 21.07
N ASN A 219 -4.46 13.69 20.37
CA ASN A 219 -5.83 13.49 20.78
C ASN A 219 -6.40 12.19 20.17
N HIS A 220 -6.14 11.07 20.82
CA HIS A 220 -6.57 9.74 20.34
C HIS A 220 -8.08 9.69 20.06
N ASN A 221 -8.90 10.33 20.91
CA ASN A 221 -10.35 10.38 20.74
C ASN A 221 -10.76 11.11 19.46
N GLN A 222 -10.03 12.18 19.10
CA GLN A 222 -10.26 12.89 17.84
C GLN A 222 -9.90 12.00 16.65
N ILE A 223 -8.77 11.30 16.70
CA ILE A 223 -8.32 10.42 15.62
C ILE A 223 -9.30 9.25 15.40
N GLU A 224 -9.72 8.58 16.47
CA GLU A 224 -10.71 7.49 16.40
C GLU A 224 -12.05 7.98 15.84
N TRP A 225 -12.49 9.17 16.26
CA TRP A 225 -13.71 9.75 15.74
C TRP A 225 -13.60 10.10 14.25
N VAL A 226 -12.48 10.71 13.83
CA VAL A 226 -12.27 11.06 12.41
C VAL A 226 -12.24 9.81 11.55
N TYR A 227 -11.50 8.79 11.97
CA TYR A 227 -11.44 7.50 11.29
C TYR A 227 -12.85 6.93 11.10
N SER A 228 -13.63 6.86 12.19
CA SER A 228 -15.02 6.36 12.16
C SER A 228 -15.95 7.24 11.33
N TYR A 229 -15.75 8.57 11.34
CA TYR A 229 -16.56 9.51 10.58
C TYR A 229 -16.40 9.30 9.08
N ILE A 230 -15.17 9.12 8.61
CA ILE A 230 -14.87 8.86 7.20
C ILE A 230 -15.32 7.44 6.80
N ASP A 231 -15.06 6.44 7.64
CA ASP A 231 -15.43 5.05 7.34
C ASP A 231 -16.95 4.82 7.17
N ASN A 232 -17.75 5.67 7.84
CA ASN A 232 -19.21 5.68 7.73
C ASN A 232 -19.76 6.56 6.60
N ASP A 233 -18.92 7.33 5.89
CA ASP A 233 -19.33 8.08 4.71
C ASP A 233 -19.59 7.07 3.57
N LYS A 234 -20.86 6.90 3.20
CA LYS A 234 -21.26 5.93 2.16
C LYS A 234 -20.81 6.36 0.77
N ASP A 235 -20.65 7.66 0.55
CA ASP A 235 -20.31 8.21 -0.76
C ASP A 235 -18.78 8.19 -0.97
N GLN A 236 -18.01 8.33 0.11
CA GLN A 236 -16.55 8.33 0.08
C GLN A 236 -15.97 7.62 1.32
N PRO A 237 -16.09 6.28 1.41
CA PRO A 237 -15.54 5.54 2.53
C PRO A 237 -14.01 5.66 2.57
N ILE A 238 -13.44 5.35 3.73
CA ILE A 238 -12.00 5.40 3.91
C ILE A 238 -11.27 4.50 2.89
N ILE A 239 -10.10 4.95 2.43
CA ILE A 239 -9.33 4.15 1.47
C ILE A 239 -8.88 2.85 2.11
N LEU A 240 -8.71 1.80 1.30
CA LEU A 240 -8.26 0.48 1.76
C LEU A 240 -9.14 -0.13 2.87
N LYS A 241 -10.42 0.26 2.92
CA LYS A 241 -11.42 -0.42 3.75
C LYS A 241 -11.39 -1.93 3.45
N ASP A 242 -11.42 -2.73 4.50
CA ASP A 242 -11.31 -4.19 4.48
C ASP A 242 -9.98 -4.76 3.94
N VAL A 243 -9.00 -3.91 3.62
CA VAL A 243 -7.66 -4.31 3.14
C VAL A 243 -6.56 -3.97 4.13
N PHE A 244 -6.59 -2.78 4.73
CA PHE A 244 -5.59 -2.36 5.71
C PHE A 244 -6.21 -2.22 7.11
N PHE A 245 -5.62 -2.91 8.08
CA PHE A 245 -6.08 -2.96 9.46
C PHE A 245 -5.02 -2.29 10.36
N PRO A 246 -5.18 -0.99 10.68
CA PRO A 246 -4.23 -0.27 11.51
C PRO A 246 -4.22 -0.83 12.95
N GLU A 247 -3.03 -1.03 13.50
CA GLU A 247 -2.80 -1.55 14.85
C GLU A 247 -2.64 -0.45 15.90
N THR A 248 -2.20 0.73 15.47
CA THR A 248 -1.98 1.89 16.36
C THR A 248 -2.79 3.11 15.96
N PHE A 249 -2.91 4.08 16.87
CA PHE A 249 -3.61 5.33 16.58
C PHE A 249 -2.83 6.18 15.55
N GLU A 250 -1.49 6.10 15.55
CA GLU A 250 -0.65 6.75 14.55
C GLU A 250 -0.92 6.17 13.16
N GLU A 251 -1.08 4.85 13.04
CA GLU A 251 -1.41 4.23 11.77
C GLU A 251 -2.82 4.63 11.27
N LYS A 252 -3.80 4.74 12.17
CA LYS A 252 -5.11 5.30 11.84
C LYS A 252 -5.01 6.75 11.37
N TYR A 253 -4.19 7.56 12.05
CA TYR A 253 -3.95 8.94 11.65
C TYR A 253 -3.33 9.01 10.24
N GLU A 254 -2.27 8.25 9.96
CA GLU A 254 -1.65 8.21 8.63
C GLU A 254 -2.61 7.72 7.55
N LEU A 255 -3.53 6.79 7.87
CA LEU A 255 -4.59 6.35 6.96
C LEU A 255 -5.61 7.44 6.67
N VAL A 256 -6.05 8.19 7.67
CA VAL A 256 -6.90 9.37 7.49
C VAL A 256 -6.22 10.39 6.58
N LEU A 257 -4.94 10.67 6.82
CA LEU A 257 -4.18 11.59 6.00
C LEU A 257 -4.01 11.08 4.56
N ALA A 258 -3.74 9.79 4.38
CA ALA A 258 -3.64 9.17 3.07
C ALA A 258 -4.97 9.22 2.30
N HIS A 259 -6.10 9.01 2.99
CA HIS A 259 -7.43 9.18 2.39
C HIS A 259 -7.63 10.62 1.88
N LEU A 260 -7.35 11.63 2.71
CA LEU A 260 -7.44 13.04 2.30
C LEU A 260 -6.52 13.35 1.11
N ASP A 261 -5.35 12.74 1.07
CA ASP A 261 -4.40 12.87 -0.04
C ASP A 261 -4.88 12.25 -1.34
N THR A 262 -5.95 11.44 -1.36
CA THR A 262 -6.54 10.91 -2.61
C THR A 262 -7.64 11.81 -3.18
N LEU A 263 -8.25 12.65 -2.35
CA LEU A 263 -9.32 13.56 -2.75
C LEU A 263 -8.77 14.68 -3.63
N SER A 264 -9.55 15.13 -4.62
CA SER A 264 -9.14 16.24 -5.48
C SER A 264 -8.91 17.51 -4.67
N ASN A 265 -7.82 18.23 -4.96
CA ASN A 265 -7.55 19.57 -4.44
C ASN A 265 -7.89 20.69 -5.43
N ILE A 266 -8.43 20.34 -6.60
CA ILE A 266 -8.91 21.32 -7.57
C ILE A 266 -10.30 21.78 -7.16
N GLU A 267 -10.48 23.10 -7.07
CA GLU A 267 -11.76 23.72 -6.76
C GLU A 267 -12.79 23.43 -7.86
N SER A 268 -14.01 23.14 -7.44
CA SER A 268 -15.14 22.90 -8.34
C SER A 268 -16.33 23.76 -7.95
N PRO A 269 -16.99 24.45 -8.91
CA PRO A 269 -18.15 25.29 -8.62
C PRO A 269 -19.34 24.47 -8.07
N ASN A 270 -19.34 23.15 -8.27
CA ASN A 270 -20.45 22.29 -7.84
C ASN A 270 -20.30 21.83 -6.38
N ILE A 271 -19.08 21.84 -5.85
CA ILE A 271 -18.77 21.30 -4.52
C ILE A 271 -18.87 22.41 -3.47
N GLY A 272 -19.57 22.11 -2.39
CA GLY A 272 -19.79 23.03 -1.28
C GLY A 272 -21.21 23.00 -0.75
N THR A 273 -21.47 23.87 0.22
CA THR A 273 -22.80 24.09 0.79
C THR A 273 -23.69 24.89 -0.17
N GLU A 274 -25.00 24.97 0.10
CA GLU A 274 -25.92 25.82 -0.66
C GLU A 274 -25.49 27.28 -0.72
N LYS A 275 -24.87 27.79 0.37
CA LYS A 275 -24.48 29.20 0.52
C LYS A 275 -23.03 29.49 0.14
N ASN A 276 -22.19 28.46 0.02
CA ASN A 276 -20.78 28.60 -0.28
C ASN A 276 -20.32 27.42 -1.13
N LYS A 277 -19.98 27.72 -2.40
CA LYS A 277 -19.56 26.79 -3.45
C LYS A 277 -18.12 27.10 -3.87
N GLY A 278 -17.52 26.24 -4.70
CA GLY A 278 -16.14 26.42 -5.15
C GLY A 278 -15.11 25.71 -4.27
N TYR A 279 -15.53 24.74 -3.46
CA TYR A 279 -14.59 23.92 -2.71
C TYR A 279 -13.94 22.88 -3.64
N SER A 280 -12.76 22.39 -3.25
CA SER A 280 -12.27 21.11 -3.76
C SER A 280 -12.90 19.98 -2.93
N GLU A 281 -12.90 18.75 -3.44
CA GLU A 281 -13.40 17.59 -2.68
C GLU A 281 -12.72 17.49 -1.32
N ARG A 282 -11.38 17.66 -1.31
CA ARG A 282 -10.58 17.62 -0.09
C ARG A 282 -10.93 18.75 0.87
N SER A 283 -10.97 20.00 0.40
CA SER A 283 -11.22 21.13 1.29
C SER A 283 -12.64 21.10 1.84
N TYR A 284 -13.60 20.58 1.05
CA TYR A 284 -14.95 20.35 1.51
C TYR A 284 -15.04 19.23 2.56
N MET A 285 -14.35 18.11 2.36
CA MET A 285 -14.28 17.02 3.33
C MET A 285 -13.69 17.52 4.66
N LEU A 286 -12.55 18.22 4.62
CA LEU A 286 -11.94 18.84 5.81
C LEU A 286 -12.89 19.81 6.52
N TYR A 287 -13.63 20.63 5.76
CA TYR A 287 -14.66 21.51 6.31
C TYR A 287 -15.77 20.73 7.02
N LYS A 288 -16.32 19.67 6.38
CA LYS A 288 -17.36 18.80 6.97
C LYS A 288 -16.87 18.19 8.29
N MET A 289 -15.69 17.58 8.27
CA MET A 289 -15.08 16.93 9.42
C MET A 289 -14.87 17.91 10.58
N ARG A 290 -14.23 19.05 10.31
CA ARG A 290 -13.95 20.06 11.34
C ARG A 290 -15.24 20.59 11.96
N LYS A 291 -16.23 20.94 11.13
CA LYS A 291 -17.52 21.44 11.60
C LYS A 291 -18.25 20.42 12.48
N ALA A 292 -18.25 19.14 12.10
CA ALA A 292 -18.88 18.08 12.88
C ALA A 292 -18.17 17.86 14.23
N TRP A 293 -16.83 17.90 14.24
CA TRP A 293 -16.04 17.80 15.46
C TRP A 293 -16.26 18.98 16.42
N ASP A 294 -16.21 20.21 15.91
CA ASP A 294 -16.45 21.42 16.70
C ASP A 294 -17.89 21.42 17.26
N GLY A 295 -18.86 20.94 16.47
CA GLY A 295 -20.23 20.70 16.93
C GLY A 295 -20.27 19.74 18.12
N ARG A 296 -19.57 18.60 18.04
CA ARG A 296 -19.49 17.61 19.12
C ARG A 296 -18.89 18.19 20.40
N LYS A 297 -17.77 18.93 20.31
CA LYS A 297 -17.16 19.62 21.46
C LYS A 297 -18.12 20.58 22.17
N ASN A 298 -18.96 21.25 21.39
CA ASN A 298 -19.97 22.18 21.92
C ASN A 298 -21.19 21.46 22.55
N TYR A 299 -21.45 20.21 22.19
CA TYR A 299 -22.47 19.38 22.83
C TYR A 299 -21.95 18.64 24.06
N SER A 300 -20.71 18.15 24.04
CA SER A 300 -20.08 17.53 25.21
C SER A 300 -19.84 18.55 26.33
N SER A 301 -19.41 19.78 26.01
CA SER A 301 -19.28 20.86 26.99
C SER A 301 -20.62 21.38 27.55
N LYS A 302 -21.76 21.00 26.93
CA LYS A 302 -23.10 21.26 27.48
C LYS A 302 -23.65 20.12 28.34
N ASN A 303 -23.09 18.91 28.22
CA ASN A 303 -23.58 17.70 28.85
C ASN A 303 -22.61 17.10 29.89
N GLU A 304 -21.36 17.57 29.97
CA GLU A 304 -20.60 17.47 31.20
C GLU A 304 -21.33 18.30 32.25
N GLU A 305 -21.73 17.66 33.34
CA GLU A 305 -22.46 18.20 34.50
C GLU A 305 -21.81 19.51 34.99
N GLY A 306 -22.16 20.62 34.37
CA GLY A 306 -21.88 21.94 34.91
C GLY A 306 -22.79 22.11 36.11
N ASP A 307 -22.20 22.22 37.30
CA ASP A 307 -22.82 22.85 38.48
C ASP A 307 -23.88 23.84 38.02
N GLY A 308 -25.16 23.52 38.22
CA GLY A 308 -26.28 24.15 37.52
C GLY A 308 -26.16 25.68 37.47
N ILE A 309 -25.68 26.23 36.35
CA ILE A 309 -25.53 27.68 36.19
C ILE A 309 -26.93 28.24 35.90
N ILE A 310 -27.64 28.61 36.95
CA ILE A 310 -28.94 29.28 36.86
C ILE A 310 -28.73 30.70 36.35
N LYS A 311 -29.16 30.98 35.13
CA LYS A 311 -29.12 32.33 34.54
C LYS A 311 -30.24 33.19 35.13
N ILE A 312 -29.87 34.31 35.74
CA ILE A 312 -30.81 35.29 36.30
C ILE A 312 -31.02 36.41 35.28
N TYR A 313 -32.28 36.74 35.00
CA TYR A 313 -32.60 37.85 34.10
C TYR A 313 -32.02 39.17 34.62
N LYS A 314 -31.47 40.00 33.72
CA LYS A 314 -30.83 41.27 34.05
C LYS A 314 -31.70 42.19 34.94
N LYS A 315 -33.01 42.21 34.71
CA LYS A 315 -33.99 42.98 35.52
C LYS A 315 -34.14 42.50 36.97
N ASN A 316 -33.75 41.26 37.25
CA ASN A 316 -33.85 40.63 38.57
C ASN A 316 -32.51 40.63 39.32
N GLN A 317 -31.40 40.93 38.65
CA GLN A 317 -30.06 40.96 39.25
C GLN A 317 -30.00 41.95 40.43
N THR A 318 -30.48 43.18 40.22
CA THR A 318 -30.53 44.21 41.27
C THR A 318 -31.45 43.83 42.43
N LYS A 319 -32.49 43.01 42.18
CA LYS A 319 -33.37 42.52 43.24
C LYS A 319 -32.68 41.44 44.07
N LEU A 320 -31.97 40.53 43.42
CA LEU A 320 -31.19 39.49 44.08
C LEU A 320 -30.08 40.09 44.96
N GLU A 321 -29.34 41.08 44.46
CA GLU A 321 -28.29 41.76 45.22
C GLU A 321 -28.83 42.41 46.51
N LYS A 322 -30.02 43.02 46.44
CA LYS A 322 -30.69 43.57 47.62
C LYS A 322 -31.12 42.48 48.60
N LEU A 323 -31.63 41.36 48.11
CA LEU A 323 -32.04 40.23 48.94
C LEU A 323 -30.84 39.58 49.64
N ILE A 324 -29.72 39.40 48.92
CA ILE A 324 -28.44 38.94 49.48
C ILE A 324 -27.98 39.85 50.62
N ALA A 325 -27.99 41.17 50.38
CA ALA A 325 -27.60 42.15 51.39
C ALA A 325 -28.51 42.14 52.64
N PHE A 326 -29.80 41.87 52.48
CA PHE A 326 -30.76 41.84 53.58
C PHE A 326 -30.69 40.55 54.41
N SER A 327 -30.43 39.41 53.79
CA SER A 327 -30.47 38.08 54.45
C SER A 327 -29.11 37.56 54.93
N GLY A 328 -28.01 38.07 54.40
CA GLY A 328 -26.67 37.52 54.61
C GLY A 328 -26.38 36.18 53.89
N PHE A 329 -27.32 35.66 53.09
CA PHE A 329 -27.11 34.46 52.28
C PHE A 329 -26.44 34.76 50.94
N THR A 330 -25.66 33.81 50.44
CA THR A 330 -25.16 33.85 49.06
C THR A 330 -26.30 33.65 48.06
N ALA A 331 -26.12 34.16 46.84
CA ALA A 331 -27.07 33.99 45.73
C ALA A 331 -27.48 32.52 45.54
N GLN A 332 -26.51 31.62 45.57
CA GLN A 332 -26.71 30.18 45.41
C GLN A 332 -27.57 29.59 46.54
N LYS A 333 -27.29 29.94 47.79
CA LYS A 333 -28.05 29.47 48.94
C LYS A 333 -29.50 29.99 48.91
N MET A 334 -29.72 31.23 48.48
CA MET A 334 -31.06 31.76 48.29
C MET A 334 -31.87 30.99 47.25
N ILE A 335 -31.25 30.71 46.10
CA ILE A 335 -31.93 30.05 44.99
C ILE A 335 -32.29 28.62 45.38
N ASN A 336 -31.36 27.88 45.99
CA ASN A 336 -31.63 26.52 46.45
C ASN A 336 -32.71 26.46 47.54
N ASN A 337 -32.66 27.35 48.54
CA ASN A 337 -33.71 27.43 49.56
C ASN A 337 -35.08 27.77 48.94
N SER A 338 -35.11 28.64 47.91
CA SER A 338 -36.37 28.99 47.23
C SER A 338 -36.93 27.80 46.44
N ILE A 339 -36.06 27.00 45.82
CA ILE A 339 -36.44 25.77 45.13
C ILE A 339 -37.02 24.76 46.12
N GLU A 340 -36.33 24.53 47.25
CA GLU A 340 -36.80 23.63 48.31
C GLU A 340 -38.16 24.06 48.86
N GLN A 341 -38.32 25.35 49.18
CA GLN A 341 -39.59 25.88 49.69
C GLN A 341 -40.74 25.74 48.68
N MET A 342 -40.49 26.03 47.40
CA MET A 342 -41.51 25.86 46.35
C MET A 342 -41.86 24.39 46.15
N TYR A 343 -40.88 23.50 46.20
CA TYR A 343 -41.10 22.07 46.09
C TYR A 343 -41.94 21.52 47.25
N ASP A 344 -41.57 21.88 48.49
CA ASP A 344 -42.29 21.47 49.69
C ASP A 344 -43.73 21.99 49.74
N GLN A 345 -43.96 23.21 49.24
CA GLN A 345 -45.31 23.78 49.13
C GLN A 345 -46.16 23.03 48.11
N LEU A 346 -45.64 22.81 46.90
CA LEU A 346 -46.37 22.13 45.83
C LEU A 346 -46.72 20.68 46.20
N ILE A 347 -45.80 19.97 46.87
CA ILE A 347 -46.06 18.58 47.28
C ILE A 347 -47.00 18.51 48.49
N LYS A 348 -46.90 19.43 49.46
CA LYS A 348 -47.86 19.49 50.58
C LYS A 348 -49.27 19.81 50.12
N ASP A 349 -49.43 20.75 49.21
CA ASP A 349 -50.73 21.16 48.67
C ASP A 349 -51.41 20.02 47.89
N ASP A 350 -50.64 19.16 47.19
CA ASP A 350 -51.16 17.96 46.53
C ASP A 350 -51.66 16.91 47.54
N THR A 351 -50.99 16.73 48.68
CA THR A 351 -51.46 15.81 49.74
C THR A 351 -52.72 16.32 50.47
N GLU A 352 -52.85 17.63 50.71
CA GLU A 352 -54.05 18.19 51.36
C GLU A 352 -55.27 18.25 50.43
N ALA A 353 -55.07 18.37 49.12
CA ALA A 353 -56.15 18.30 48.13
C ALA A 353 -56.75 16.89 47.99
N VAL A 354 -55.94 15.85 48.17
CA VAL A 354 -56.40 14.45 48.16
C VAL A 354 -57.24 14.13 49.42
N ASP A 355 -56.82 14.59 50.60
CA ASP A 355 -57.56 14.30 51.86
C ASP A 355 -58.92 15.02 51.95
N LYS A 356 -59.08 16.21 51.36
CA LYS A 356 -60.38 16.90 51.27
C LYS A 356 -61.35 16.32 50.23
N SER A 357 -60.86 15.50 49.31
CA SER A 357 -61.70 14.81 48.32
C SER A 357 -62.24 13.46 48.82
N LEU A 358 -61.76 13.01 49.99
CA LEU A 358 -62.12 11.74 50.64
C LEU A 358 -62.95 11.92 51.93
N SER A 359 -63.27 13.16 52.32
CA SER A 359 -64.20 13.53 53.41
C SER A 359 -65.49 14.11 52.85
#